data_AF-A0A6M0CLR0-F1
#
_entry.id   AF-A0A6M0CLR0-F1
#
_cell.length_a   1.000
_cell.length_b   1.000
_cell.length_c   1.000
_cell.angle_alpha   90.00
_cell.angle_beta   90.00
_cell.angle_gamma   90.00
#
_symmetry.space_group_name_H-M   'P 1'
#
loop_
_entity.id
_entity.type
_entity.pdbx_description
1 polymer ?
#
loop_
_entity_poly.entity_id
_entity_poly.type
_entity_poly.pdbx_seq_one_letter_code
_entity_poly.pdbx_strand_id
1 'polypeptide(L)'
;MNKNLLLIMTLSSILSFFSCKQKPQKSNEEIEIDKAFEEWNNRKIYKVLTSEIIDSVSDDILEQTIFDNIYEIIGNDYKNELANVEKLSKGQQSFWSTWIIEGEVNNGGFNQFYFNSSGQYWKMAESGFKVIGAEKYADLTQRANKIYEENKERLAEFDDGTLESFSESYKDNPLNKLDDEFYDLGDIESIRELRIKYIRENKKEFITKKNSS
;
A
#
# COMPACT_ATOMS: atom_id res chain seq x y z
N MET A 1 -14.21 -4.74 -14.66
CA MET A 1 -13.99 -5.10 -13.24
C MET A 1 -13.86 -3.79 -12.46
N ASN A 2 -14.70 -3.53 -11.48
CA ASN A 2 -14.69 -2.27 -10.73
C ASN A 2 -13.40 -2.22 -9.88
N LYS A 3 -12.47 -1.33 -10.22
CA LYS A 3 -11.07 -1.37 -9.73
C LYS A 3 -10.91 -1.08 -8.23
N ASN A 4 -11.93 -0.56 -7.56
CA ASN A 4 -11.98 -0.48 -6.09
C ASN A 4 -11.85 -1.85 -5.41
N LEU A 5 -12.09 -2.94 -6.15
CA LEU A 5 -11.94 -4.31 -5.66
C LEU A 5 -10.48 -4.81 -5.69
N LEU A 6 -9.60 -4.20 -6.51
CA LEU A 6 -8.21 -4.67 -6.64
C LEU A 6 -7.38 -4.40 -5.38
N LEU A 7 -7.70 -3.33 -4.66
CA LEU A 7 -6.97 -2.91 -3.46
C LEU A 7 -7.29 -3.78 -2.22
N ILE A 8 -8.37 -4.58 -2.27
CA ILE A 8 -8.83 -5.47 -1.17
C ILE A 8 -8.39 -6.93 -1.39
N MET A 9 -7.67 -7.24 -2.47
CA MET A 9 -7.30 -8.63 -2.75
C MET A 9 -6.08 -9.14 -1.95
N THR A 10 -6.11 -8.98 -0.62
CA THR A 10 -5.46 -9.91 0.30
C THR A 10 -6.44 -10.99 0.69
N LEU A 11 -6.72 -11.92 -0.22
CA LEU A 11 -7.31 -13.23 0.08
C LEU A 11 -7.02 -14.16 -1.10
N SER A 12 -5.78 -14.64 -1.13
CA SER A 12 -5.37 -15.71 -2.01
C SER A 12 -6.07 -17.01 -1.60
N SER A 13 -7.10 -17.35 -2.37
CA SER A 13 -7.37 -18.68 -2.94
C SER A 13 -8.18 -19.76 -2.18
N ILE A 14 -9.01 -20.43 -3.00
CA ILE A 14 -9.60 -21.79 -2.90
C ILE A 14 -11.03 -21.90 -2.32
N LEU A 15 -12.04 -21.76 -3.19
CA LEU A 15 -13.33 -22.44 -3.02
C LEU A 15 -13.40 -23.61 -4.01
N SER A 16 -13.08 -24.79 -3.49
CA SER A 16 -13.20 -26.08 -4.18
C SER A 16 -14.65 -26.37 -4.54
N PHE A 17 -14.89 -26.71 -5.81
CA PHE A 17 -16.16 -27.20 -6.32
C PHE A 17 -16.65 -28.43 -5.55
N PHE A 18 -17.87 -28.39 -5.00
CA PHE A 18 -18.71 -29.58 -4.84
C PHE A 18 -20.18 -29.29 -5.15
N SER A 19 -20.76 -30.17 -5.98
CA SER A 19 -22.14 -30.19 -6.42
C SER A 19 -23.03 -30.92 -5.42
N CYS A 20 -24.10 -30.27 -4.92
CA CYS A 20 -25.50 -30.77 -4.82
C CYS A 20 -26.34 -30.03 -3.75
N LYS A 21 -27.51 -29.54 -4.19
CA LYS A 21 -28.81 -29.37 -3.50
C LYS A 21 -28.83 -29.03 -1.98
N GLN A 22 -28.74 -27.73 -1.72
CA GLN A 22 -29.43 -26.85 -0.75
C GLN A 22 -28.55 -25.59 -0.77
N LYS A 23 -29.10 -24.36 -0.70
CA LYS A 23 -28.20 -23.21 -0.52
C LYS A 23 -27.48 -23.46 0.81
N PRO A 24 -26.16 -23.72 0.83
CA PRO A 24 -25.48 -23.99 2.09
C PRO A 24 -25.66 -22.77 2.99
N GLN A 25 -25.92 -23.01 4.27
CA GLN A 25 -25.86 -21.96 5.27
C GLN A 25 -24.44 -21.39 5.23
N LYS A 26 -24.32 -20.06 5.11
CA LYS A 26 -23.00 -19.43 5.00
C LYS A 26 -22.11 -19.85 6.17
N SER A 27 -20.85 -20.14 5.89
CA SER A 27 -19.87 -20.39 6.95
C SER A 27 -19.64 -19.11 7.77
N ASN A 28 -19.10 -19.24 8.98
CA ASN A 28 -18.74 -18.06 9.78
C ASN A 28 -17.72 -17.18 9.04
N GLU A 29 -16.78 -17.79 8.33
CA GLU A 29 -15.80 -17.09 7.48
C GLU A 29 -16.48 -16.29 6.37
N GLU A 30 -17.45 -16.87 5.68
CA GLU A 30 -18.23 -16.16 4.65
C GLU A 30 -19.02 -14.98 5.23
N ILE A 31 -19.55 -15.12 6.44
CA ILE A 31 -20.27 -14.05 7.15
C ILE A 31 -19.31 -12.93 7.56
N GLU A 32 -18.12 -13.26 8.03
CA GLU A 32 -17.09 -12.27 8.39
C GLU A 32 -16.60 -11.49 7.18
N ILE A 33 -16.39 -12.18 6.05
CA ILE A 33 -16.05 -11.55 4.77
C ILE A 33 -17.16 -10.61 4.32
N ASP A 34 -18.42 -11.03 4.35
CA ASP A 34 -19.56 -10.16 3.99
C ASP A 34 -19.58 -8.90 4.87
N LYS A 35 -19.40 -9.05 6.19
CA LYS A 35 -19.36 -7.92 7.12
C LYS A 35 -18.23 -6.96 6.80
N ALA A 36 -17.02 -7.47 6.54
CA ALA A 36 -15.88 -6.63 6.16
C ALA A 36 -16.16 -5.85 4.86
N PHE A 37 -16.79 -6.48 3.86
CA PHE A 37 -17.21 -5.80 2.64
C PHE A 37 -18.29 -4.74 2.89
N GLU A 38 -19.27 -5.03 3.75
CA GLU A 38 -20.31 -4.06 4.13
C GLU A 38 -19.70 -2.86 4.88
N GLU A 39 -18.80 -3.10 5.84
CA GLU A 39 -18.08 -2.05 6.56
C GLU A 39 -17.24 -1.19 5.61
N TRP A 40 -16.50 -1.83 4.70
CA TRP A 40 -15.71 -1.12 3.68
C TRP A 40 -16.58 -0.22 2.80
N ASN A 41 -17.69 -0.74 2.28
CA ASN A 41 -18.56 -0.01 1.35
C ASN A 41 -19.30 1.14 2.04
N ASN A 42 -19.58 1.01 3.34
CA ASN A 42 -20.30 2.00 4.12
C ASN A 42 -19.38 2.93 4.92
N ARG A 43 -18.05 2.77 4.83
CA ARG A 43 -17.09 3.58 5.58
C ARG A 43 -17.20 5.05 5.20
N LYS A 44 -16.94 5.91 6.19
CA LYS A 44 -16.99 7.36 6.00
C LYS A 44 -15.73 7.87 5.31
N ILE A 45 -15.89 8.42 4.10
CA ILE A 45 -14.80 9.07 3.37
C ILE A 45 -14.79 10.57 3.67
N TYR A 46 -13.69 11.05 4.25
CA TYR A 46 -13.49 12.47 4.53
C TYR A 46 -12.82 13.17 3.35
N LYS A 47 -13.61 13.87 2.52
CA LYS A 47 -13.07 14.66 1.40
C LYS A 47 -12.23 15.86 1.84
N VAL A 48 -12.49 16.35 3.05
CA VAL A 48 -11.74 17.41 3.72
C VAL A 48 -11.36 16.88 5.09
N LEU A 49 -10.05 16.84 5.38
CA LEU A 49 -9.50 16.48 6.67
C LEU A 49 -9.13 17.74 7.43
N THR A 50 -9.66 17.87 8.65
CA THR A 50 -9.27 18.92 9.60
C THR A 50 -8.51 18.31 10.78
N SER A 51 -7.85 19.13 11.59
CA SER A 51 -7.18 18.62 12.80
C SER A 51 -8.17 17.92 13.72
N GLU A 52 -9.38 18.45 13.87
CA GLU A 52 -10.42 17.91 14.74
C GLU A 52 -10.90 16.53 14.25
N ILE A 53 -10.99 16.35 12.93
CA ILE A 53 -11.28 15.02 12.35
C ILE A 53 -10.15 14.07 12.69
N ILE A 54 -8.89 14.44 12.41
CA ILE A 54 -7.75 13.59 12.71
C ILE A 54 -7.76 13.22 14.20
N ASP A 55 -7.90 14.18 15.11
CA ASP A 55 -7.91 13.99 16.57
C ASP A 55 -9.06 13.10 17.08
N SER A 56 -10.21 13.09 16.40
CA SER A 56 -11.40 12.33 16.82
C SER A 56 -11.45 10.90 16.27
N VAL A 57 -10.78 10.64 15.16
CA VAL A 57 -10.70 9.31 14.53
C VAL A 57 -9.79 8.42 15.40
N SER A 58 -10.17 7.16 15.66
CA SER A 58 -9.33 6.23 16.41
C SER A 58 -8.14 5.75 15.58
N ASP A 59 -7.08 5.29 16.24
CA ASP A 59 -5.89 4.78 15.57
C ASP A 59 -6.19 3.57 14.67
N ASP A 60 -7.21 2.76 14.99
CA ASP A 60 -7.64 1.60 14.19
C ASP A 60 -7.96 1.95 12.73
N ILE A 61 -8.61 3.11 12.51
CA ILE A 61 -9.09 3.54 11.20
C ILE A 61 -8.36 4.80 10.69
N LEU A 62 -7.34 5.28 11.39
CA LEU A 62 -6.63 6.52 11.05
C LEU A 62 -5.94 6.39 9.70
N GLU A 63 -5.18 5.32 9.46
CA GLU A 63 -4.50 5.11 8.18
C GLU A 63 -5.49 5.02 7.02
N GLN A 64 -6.59 4.28 7.20
CA GLN A 64 -7.64 4.21 6.18
C GLN A 64 -8.24 5.59 5.89
N THR A 65 -8.44 6.40 6.93
CA THR A 65 -8.94 7.78 6.79
C THR A 65 -7.99 8.67 6.01
N ILE A 66 -6.68 8.58 6.27
CA ILE A 66 -5.65 9.32 5.52
C ILE A 66 -5.56 8.82 4.08
N PHE A 67 -5.56 7.49 3.88
CA PHE A 67 -5.52 6.85 2.57
C PHE A 67 -6.70 7.30 1.70
N ASP A 68 -7.93 7.19 2.21
CA ASP A 68 -9.13 7.59 1.49
C ASP A 68 -9.10 9.07 1.11
N ASN A 69 -8.62 9.94 2.01
CA ASN A 69 -8.50 11.36 1.70
C ASN A 69 -7.45 11.64 0.62
N ILE A 70 -6.27 11.01 0.68
CA ILE A 70 -5.24 11.15 -0.37
C ILE A 70 -5.76 10.61 -1.70
N TYR A 71 -6.46 9.48 -1.69
CA TYR A 71 -7.07 8.89 -2.88
C TYR A 71 -8.07 9.85 -3.55
N GLU A 72 -8.91 10.53 -2.76
CA GLU A 72 -9.82 11.57 -3.27
C GLU A 72 -9.08 12.77 -3.91
N ILE A 73 -7.84 13.08 -3.47
CA ILE A 73 -7.04 14.17 -4.03
C ILE A 73 -6.37 13.76 -5.34
N ILE A 74 -5.72 12.59 -5.37
CA ILE A 74 -4.97 12.13 -6.56
C ILE A 74 -5.91 11.67 -7.68
N GLY A 75 -7.10 11.20 -7.31
CA GLY A 75 -8.15 10.74 -8.22
C GLY A 75 -7.79 9.47 -8.99
N ASN A 76 -8.67 9.08 -9.92
CA ASN A 76 -8.51 7.88 -10.76
C ASN A 76 -7.69 8.17 -12.04
N ASP A 77 -6.66 9.01 -11.95
CA ASP A 77 -5.76 9.34 -13.07
C ASP A 77 -4.43 8.60 -12.94
N TYR A 78 -4.48 7.30 -13.24
CA TYR A 78 -3.33 6.39 -13.13
C TYR A 78 -2.12 6.86 -13.95
N LYS A 79 -2.33 7.58 -15.05
CA LYS A 79 -1.22 8.07 -15.89
C LYS A 79 -0.44 9.18 -15.21
N ASN A 80 -1.11 10.01 -14.42
CA ASN A 80 -0.51 11.15 -13.72
C ASN A 80 -0.41 10.92 -12.20
N GLU A 81 -0.55 9.68 -11.73
CA GLU A 81 -0.64 9.34 -10.31
C GLU A 81 0.60 9.84 -9.55
N LEU A 82 1.81 9.48 -10.00
CA LEU A 82 3.05 9.99 -9.40
C LEU A 82 3.09 11.53 -9.37
N ALA A 83 2.77 12.19 -10.49
CA ALA A 83 2.76 13.64 -10.57
C ALA A 83 1.70 14.28 -9.66
N ASN A 84 0.62 13.59 -9.34
CA ASN A 84 -0.39 14.05 -8.38
C ASN A 84 0.07 13.81 -6.94
N VAL A 85 0.70 12.68 -6.65
CA VAL A 85 1.30 12.38 -5.34
C VAL A 85 2.43 13.37 -5.03
N GLU A 86 3.26 13.74 -6.01
CA GLU A 86 4.35 14.71 -5.85
C GLU A 86 3.86 16.12 -5.46
N LYS A 87 2.59 16.46 -5.71
CA LYS A 87 1.97 17.74 -5.30
C LYS A 87 1.48 17.73 -3.85
N LEU A 88 1.39 16.55 -3.22
CA LEU A 88 0.95 16.42 -1.83
C LEU A 88 2.00 16.98 -0.87
N SER A 89 1.64 17.14 0.41
CA SER A 89 2.60 17.50 1.45
C SER A 89 3.66 16.40 1.64
N LYS A 90 4.75 16.70 2.36
CA LYS A 90 5.78 15.71 2.66
C LYS A 90 5.26 14.56 3.53
N GLY A 91 4.42 14.83 4.52
CA GLY A 91 3.76 13.81 5.32
C GLY A 91 2.83 12.93 4.52
N GLN A 92 2.05 13.50 3.60
CA GLN A 92 1.18 12.73 2.70
C GLN A 92 1.98 11.86 1.72
N GLN A 93 3.04 12.41 1.12
CA GLN A 93 3.97 11.64 0.27
C GLN A 93 4.60 10.48 1.04
N SER A 94 5.04 10.74 2.28
CA SER A 94 5.68 9.74 3.14
C SER A 94 4.71 8.65 3.54
N PHE A 95 3.50 9.00 3.98
CA PHE A 95 2.43 8.05 4.26
C PHE A 95 2.11 7.19 3.03
N TRP A 96 1.83 7.83 1.89
CA TRP A 96 1.42 7.14 0.67
C TRP A 96 2.48 6.13 0.20
N SER A 97 3.72 6.59 0.04
CA SER A 97 4.81 5.74 -0.46
C SER A 97 5.17 4.60 0.49
N THR A 98 5.14 4.83 1.81
CA THR A 98 5.43 3.77 2.80
C THR A 98 4.27 2.78 2.95
N TRP A 99 3.01 3.22 2.77
CA TRP A 99 1.85 2.33 2.72
C TRP A 99 1.90 1.43 1.47
N ILE A 100 2.24 1.99 0.31
CA ILE A 100 2.35 1.24 -0.94
C ILE A 100 3.46 0.19 -0.88
N ILE A 101 4.68 0.56 -0.47
CA ILE A 101 5.80 -0.39 -0.42
C ILE A 101 5.56 -1.50 0.61
N GLU A 102 4.99 -1.18 1.77
CA GLU A 102 4.62 -2.20 2.77
C GLU A 102 3.60 -3.19 2.20
N GLY A 103 2.55 -2.70 1.53
CA GLY A 103 1.54 -3.55 0.92
C GLY A 103 2.10 -4.46 -0.18
N GLU A 104 2.96 -3.91 -1.04
CA GLU A 104 3.56 -4.67 -2.14
C GLU A 104 4.55 -5.72 -1.64
N VAL A 105 5.41 -5.36 -0.68
CA VAL A 105 6.41 -6.30 -0.13
C VAL A 105 5.74 -7.41 0.70
N ASN A 106 4.69 -7.10 1.45
CA ASN A 106 3.93 -8.13 2.17
C ASN A 106 3.13 -9.06 1.24
N ASN A 107 2.80 -8.63 0.02
CA ASN A 107 2.00 -9.42 -0.92
C ASN A 107 2.86 -10.23 -1.90
N GLY A 108 3.99 -9.68 -2.35
CA GLY A 108 4.88 -10.33 -3.33
C GLY A 108 6.34 -9.89 -3.28
N GLY A 109 6.79 -9.37 -2.13
CA GLY A 109 8.18 -8.94 -1.96
C GLY A 109 8.56 -7.66 -2.72
N PHE A 110 9.83 -7.28 -2.60
CA PHE A 110 10.38 -6.14 -3.33
C PHE A 110 10.30 -6.35 -4.85
N ASN A 111 10.35 -7.60 -5.34
CA ASN A 111 10.15 -7.86 -6.76
C ASN A 111 8.79 -7.32 -7.23
N GLN A 112 7.70 -7.62 -6.53
CA GLN A 112 6.38 -7.10 -6.87
C GLN A 112 6.33 -5.56 -6.82
N PHE A 113 6.93 -4.95 -5.80
CA PHE A 113 7.01 -3.50 -5.69
C PHE A 113 7.67 -2.85 -6.91
N TYR A 114 8.83 -3.36 -7.36
CA TYR A 114 9.55 -2.76 -8.49
C TYR A 114 8.99 -3.16 -9.86
N PHE A 115 8.40 -4.35 -9.98
CA PHE A 115 7.80 -4.83 -11.23
C PHE A 115 6.49 -4.10 -11.54
N ASN A 116 5.66 -3.86 -10.52
CA ASN A 116 4.40 -3.15 -10.68
C ASN A 116 4.62 -1.64 -10.84
N SER A 117 3.56 -0.92 -11.19
CA SER A 117 3.57 0.55 -11.26
C SER A 117 3.92 1.22 -9.92
N SER A 118 3.82 0.52 -8.79
CA SER A 118 4.25 0.99 -7.48
C SER A 118 5.74 1.32 -7.41
N GLY A 119 6.56 0.71 -8.28
CA GLY A 119 8.00 0.99 -8.39
C GLY A 119 8.28 2.46 -8.70
N GLN A 120 7.33 3.21 -9.26
CA GLN A 120 7.45 4.67 -9.46
C GLN A 120 7.70 5.46 -8.16
N TYR A 121 7.36 4.89 -6.99
CA TYR A 121 7.51 5.52 -5.69
C TYR A 121 8.84 5.21 -4.98
N TRP A 122 9.77 4.48 -5.60
CA TRP A 122 10.96 3.95 -4.93
C TRP A 122 11.80 4.95 -4.12
N LYS A 123 12.10 6.13 -4.70
CA LYS A 123 12.82 7.21 -3.97
C LYS A 123 11.99 7.81 -2.85
N MET A 124 10.68 7.92 -3.09
CA MET A 124 9.73 8.49 -2.14
C MET A 124 9.56 7.57 -0.94
N ALA A 125 9.53 6.25 -1.14
CA ALA A 125 9.45 5.25 -0.08
C ALA A 125 10.67 5.30 0.85
N GLU A 126 11.90 5.32 0.31
CA GLU A 126 13.12 5.47 1.13
C GLU A 126 13.08 6.76 1.97
N SER A 127 12.70 7.87 1.34
CA SER A 127 12.62 9.16 2.03
C SER A 127 11.47 9.19 3.04
N GLY A 128 10.35 8.52 2.73
CA GLY A 128 9.17 8.43 3.57
C GLY A 128 9.43 7.66 4.85
N PHE A 129 10.16 6.53 4.77
CA PHE A 129 10.58 5.79 5.95
C PHE A 129 11.44 6.65 6.90
N LYS A 130 12.39 7.45 6.36
CA LYS A 130 13.17 8.40 7.18
C LYS A 130 12.27 9.45 7.84
N VAL A 131 11.31 10.00 7.09
CA VAL A 131 10.37 11.01 7.61
C VAL A 131 9.53 10.48 8.78
N ILE A 132 9.04 9.25 8.69
CA ILE A 132 8.25 8.63 9.78
C ILE A 132 9.11 8.04 10.91
N GLY A 133 10.44 8.14 10.82
CA GLY A 133 11.38 7.63 11.82
C GLY A 133 11.68 6.12 11.74
N ALA A 134 11.31 5.46 10.64
CA ALA A 134 11.55 4.04 10.38
C ALA A 134 12.95 3.83 9.75
N GLU A 135 14.01 4.14 10.49
CA GLU A 135 15.37 4.18 9.94
C GLU A 135 15.88 2.84 9.39
N LYS A 136 15.47 1.71 9.99
CA LYS A 136 15.89 0.37 9.49
C LYS A 136 15.22 0.04 8.16
N TYR A 137 13.91 0.34 8.05
CA TYR A 137 13.19 0.21 6.79
C TYR A 137 13.74 1.17 5.71
N ALA A 138 14.18 2.36 6.10
CA ALA A 138 14.84 3.29 5.18
C ALA A 138 16.17 2.74 4.64
N ASP A 139 17.02 2.18 5.51
CA ASP A 139 18.28 1.52 5.09
C ASP A 139 18.00 0.31 4.17
N LEU A 140 17.06 -0.54 4.56
CA LEU A 140 16.66 -1.71 3.75
C LEU A 140 16.15 -1.28 2.37
N THR A 141 15.27 -0.28 2.33
CA THR A 141 14.73 0.26 1.08
C THR A 141 15.82 0.91 0.24
N GLN A 142 16.80 1.59 0.83
CA GLN A 142 17.95 2.12 0.10
C GLN A 142 18.76 1.00 -0.57
N ARG A 143 19.01 -0.11 0.13
CA ARG A 143 19.69 -1.28 -0.45
C ARG A 143 18.88 -1.92 -1.57
N ALA A 144 17.56 -2.06 -1.38
CA ALA A 144 16.66 -2.55 -2.42
C ALA A 144 16.69 -1.65 -3.67
N ASN A 145 16.63 -0.33 -3.46
CA ASN A 145 16.70 0.67 -4.53
C ASN A 145 18.00 0.54 -5.34
N LYS A 146 19.13 0.39 -4.66
CA LYS A 146 20.43 0.20 -5.30
C LYS A 146 20.47 -1.10 -6.12
N ILE A 147 20.00 -2.22 -5.55
CA ILE A 147 19.95 -3.50 -6.27
C ILE A 147 19.05 -3.40 -7.50
N TYR A 148 17.88 -2.76 -7.38
CA TYR A 148 16.97 -2.53 -8.49
C TYR A 148 17.65 -1.71 -9.60
N GLU A 149 18.31 -0.59 -9.26
CA GLU A 149 19.02 0.24 -10.24
C GLU A 149 20.13 -0.54 -10.96
N GLU A 150 20.91 -1.33 -10.24
CA GLU A 150 21.99 -2.17 -10.81
C GLU A 150 21.46 -3.30 -11.71
N ASN A 151 20.20 -3.72 -11.53
CA ASN A 151 19.58 -4.83 -12.26
C ASN A 151 18.47 -4.38 -13.21
N LYS A 152 18.26 -3.07 -13.38
CA LYS A 152 17.09 -2.52 -14.06
C LYS A 152 16.92 -3.03 -15.49
N GLU A 153 18.00 -3.11 -16.25
CA GLU A 153 17.97 -3.61 -17.63
C GLU A 153 17.53 -5.07 -17.70
N ARG A 154 18.10 -5.93 -16.83
CA ARG A 154 17.71 -7.35 -16.72
C ARG A 154 16.24 -7.49 -16.32
N LEU A 155 15.77 -6.69 -15.37
CA LEU A 155 14.38 -6.75 -14.90
C LEU A 155 13.39 -6.27 -15.97
N ALA A 156 13.79 -5.31 -16.80
CA ALA A 156 12.96 -4.82 -17.91
C ALA A 156 12.74 -5.88 -19.01
N GLU A 157 13.58 -6.92 -19.10
CA GLU A 157 13.36 -8.04 -20.02
C GLU A 157 12.07 -8.83 -19.71
N PHE A 158 11.58 -8.74 -18.47
CA PHE A 158 10.35 -9.39 -18.02
C PHE A 158 9.10 -8.48 -18.06
N ASP A 159 9.26 -7.20 -18.46
CA ASP A 159 8.16 -6.23 -18.50
C ASP A 159 7.41 -6.27 -19.83
N ASP A 160 6.80 -7.42 -20.14
CA ASP A 160 5.95 -7.63 -21.31
C ASP A 160 4.43 -7.62 -20.97
N GLY A 161 4.11 -7.42 -19.69
CA GLY A 161 2.75 -7.41 -19.15
C GLY A 161 2.09 -8.78 -19.00
N THR A 162 2.84 -9.88 -19.16
CA THR A 162 2.33 -11.25 -18.98
C THR A 162 2.53 -11.77 -17.55
N LEU A 163 1.67 -12.70 -17.13
CA LEU A 163 1.80 -13.34 -15.82
C LEU A 163 3.00 -14.30 -15.79
N GLU A 164 3.32 -14.90 -16.93
CA GLU A 164 4.48 -15.75 -17.13
C GLU A 164 5.76 -14.96 -16.86
N SER A 165 5.96 -13.81 -17.51
CA SER A 165 7.16 -13.00 -17.30
C SER A 165 7.24 -12.42 -15.88
N PHE A 166 6.10 -12.04 -15.28
CA PHE A 166 6.06 -11.71 -13.85
C PHE A 166 6.55 -12.88 -12.98
N SER A 167 6.06 -14.09 -13.21
CA SER A 167 6.48 -15.27 -12.44
C SER A 167 7.96 -15.60 -12.65
N GLU A 168 8.45 -15.48 -13.88
CA GLU A 168 9.87 -15.68 -14.22
C GLU A 168 10.78 -14.61 -13.61
N SER A 169 10.30 -13.38 -13.41
CA SER A 169 11.08 -12.29 -12.81
C SER A 169 11.54 -12.57 -11.37
N TYR A 170 10.92 -13.52 -10.67
CA TYR A 170 11.34 -13.96 -9.34
C TYR A 170 12.57 -14.88 -9.38
N LYS A 171 12.86 -15.55 -10.50
CA LYS A 171 13.98 -16.48 -10.61
C LYS A 171 15.30 -15.74 -10.55
N ASP A 172 16.20 -16.22 -9.68
CA ASP A 172 17.51 -15.63 -9.42
C ASP A 172 17.47 -14.12 -9.17
N ASN A 173 16.38 -13.63 -8.58
CA ASN A 173 16.20 -12.21 -8.31
C ASN A 173 16.97 -11.80 -7.04
N PRO A 174 17.94 -10.87 -7.14
CA PRO A 174 18.74 -10.45 -5.99
C PRO A 174 17.92 -9.74 -4.91
N LEU A 175 16.73 -9.23 -5.23
CA LEU A 175 15.83 -8.57 -4.29
C LEU A 175 15.22 -9.54 -3.27
N ASN A 176 15.03 -10.82 -3.63
CA ASN A 176 14.33 -11.80 -2.78
C ASN A 176 14.98 -11.96 -1.39
N LYS A 177 16.29 -11.71 -1.28
CA LYS A 177 17.01 -11.79 0.00
C LYS A 177 16.63 -10.67 0.98
N LEU A 178 16.08 -9.57 0.47
CA LEU A 178 15.67 -8.42 1.28
C LEU A 178 14.24 -8.58 1.80
N ASP A 179 13.45 -9.49 1.20
CA ASP A 179 12.07 -9.75 1.63
C ASP A 179 12.04 -10.33 3.05
N ASP A 180 12.87 -11.35 3.31
CA ASP A 180 13.02 -11.95 4.65
C ASP A 180 13.41 -10.90 5.70
N GLU A 181 14.36 -10.02 5.37
CA GLU A 181 14.77 -8.94 6.26
C GLU A 181 13.64 -7.93 6.52
N PHE A 182 12.81 -7.64 5.51
CA PHE A 182 11.64 -6.78 5.67
C PHE A 182 10.63 -7.39 6.65
N TYR A 183 10.39 -8.69 6.55
CA TYR A 183 9.48 -9.42 7.45
C TYR A 183 10.03 -9.49 8.86
N ASP A 184 11.32 -9.80 9.04
CA ASP A 184 11.99 -9.84 10.33
C ASP A 184 11.97 -8.46 11.03
N LEU A 185 12.05 -7.35 10.27
CA LEU A 185 11.90 -6.01 10.84
C LEU A 185 10.49 -5.77 11.42
N GLY A 186 9.46 -6.42 10.87
CA GLY A 186 8.08 -6.29 11.34
C GLY A 186 7.88 -6.82 12.75
N ASP A 187 8.70 -7.77 13.18
CA ASP A 187 8.74 -8.28 14.56
C ASP A 187 9.45 -7.33 15.53
N ILE A 188 10.18 -6.33 15.01
CA ILE A 188 10.99 -5.39 15.79
C ILE A 188 10.34 -4.01 15.88
N GLU A 189 9.79 -3.48 14.78
CA GLU A 189 9.11 -2.19 14.75
C GLU A 189 7.92 -2.20 13.79
N SER A 190 6.80 -1.62 14.21
CA SER A 190 5.60 -1.55 13.38
C SER A 190 5.61 -0.28 12.51
N ILE A 191 5.65 -0.45 11.18
CA ILE A 191 5.53 0.68 10.23
C ILE A 191 4.22 1.43 10.48
N ARG A 192 3.12 0.71 10.71
CA ARG A 192 1.80 1.28 11.02
C ARG A 192 1.84 2.18 12.25
N GLU A 193 2.44 1.73 13.36
CA GLU A 193 2.54 2.56 14.57
C GLU A 193 3.37 3.82 14.34
N LEU A 194 4.46 3.71 13.56
CA LEU A 194 5.31 4.84 13.19
C LEU A 194 4.56 5.86 12.30
N ARG A 195 3.81 5.40 11.31
CA ARG A 195 2.96 6.27 10.48
C ARG A 195 1.88 6.96 11.32
N ILE A 196 1.17 6.23 12.18
CA ILE A 196 0.15 6.79 13.07
C ILE A 196 0.77 7.87 13.96
N LYS A 197 1.88 7.56 14.63
CA LYS A 197 2.60 8.53 15.46
C LYS A 197 2.96 9.78 14.66
N TYR A 198 3.54 9.62 13.47
CA TYR A 198 3.90 10.74 12.61
C TYR A 198 2.68 11.59 12.22
N ILE A 199 1.54 10.96 11.84
CA ILE A 199 0.29 11.67 11.52
C ILE A 199 -0.20 12.50 12.71
N ARG A 200 -0.21 11.91 13.92
CA ARG A 200 -0.65 12.57 15.15
C ARG A 200 0.22 13.77 15.52
N GLU A 201 1.53 13.63 15.36
CA GLU A 201 2.50 14.69 15.69
C GLU A 201 2.56 15.79 14.61
N ASN A 202 2.24 15.48 13.35
CA ASN A 202 2.40 16.37 12.20
C ASN A 202 1.10 16.66 11.42
N LYS A 203 -0.04 16.72 12.13
CA LYS A 203 -1.41 16.90 11.53
C LYS A 203 -1.52 17.97 10.45
N LYS A 204 -0.76 19.07 10.55
CA LYS A 204 -0.76 20.17 9.57
C LYS A 204 -0.40 19.70 8.15
N GLU A 205 0.37 18.63 8.02
CA GLU A 205 0.73 18.04 6.73
C GLU A 205 -0.41 17.21 6.13
N PHE A 206 -1.43 16.84 6.91
CA PHE A 206 -2.54 15.99 6.47
C PHE A 206 -3.87 16.74 6.36
N ILE A 207 -3.93 18.00 6.81
CA ILE A 207 -5.13 18.83 6.67
C ILE A 207 -5.33 19.23 5.20
N THR A 208 -6.53 19.05 4.70
CA THR A 208 -6.92 19.41 3.33
C THR A 208 -7.95 20.52 3.33
N LYS A 209 -8.01 21.27 2.23
CA LYS A 209 -9.00 22.33 2.02
C LYS A 209 -9.99 21.87 0.97
N LYS A 210 -11.22 22.36 1.06
CA LYS A 210 -12.21 22.16 0.00
C LYS A 210 -11.66 22.83 -1.27
N ASN A 211 -11.40 22.04 -2.31
CA ASN A 211 -11.15 22.62 -3.63
C ASN A 211 -12.43 23.33 -4.06
N SER A 212 -12.35 24.65 -4.25
CA SER A 212 -13.42 25.39 -4.90
C SER A 212 -13.50 24.89 -6.34
N SER A 213 -14.54 24.09 -6.62
CA SER A 213 -14.93 23.71 -7.98
C SER A 213 -15.33 24.93 -8.79
#